data_AF-A0A0D2TLY3-F1
#
_entry.id   AF-A0A0D2TLY3-F1
#
_cell.length_a   1.000
_cell.length_b   1.000
_cell.length_c   1.000
_cell.angle_alpha   90.00
_cell.angle_beta   90.00
_cell.angle_gamma   90.00
#
_symmetry.space_group_name_H-M   'P 1'
#
loop_
_entity.id
_entity.type
_entity.pdbx_description
1 polymer ?
#
loop_
_entity_poly.entity_id
_entity_poly.type
_entity_poly.pdbx_seq_one_letter_code
_entity_poly.pdbx_strand_id
1 'polypeptide(L)'
;MGKRDKKQRHQQRSSHRGAASYYSVQHDDDYEDESSSFQQPSQDSEEEQEEEEPEQEEEEDDPNPSTEMPSKFILYQQSVQSPKGDISYLQKFFLMYVGGRLPLHLQEDFCGTALLSTEWLRSDPRRTAVGLDLDLEALQWCLENNINKVGADGYSRISLFHGNVLNPHEAKLVSFKPQELIRNIQLEESDYNSEMTATEPNINEGSITLSNEESVKADAKISARDIICAFNYSCCCLHKRAELVLYFKHVLEALSKKGGIFVMDLYGGTSSEQSLRLQRRFPNFTYTWEQAEFNIIERKTRISLHFHLQKQQKKLRHAFSYSWRL
;
A
#
# COMPACT_ATOMS: atom_id res chain seq x y z
N MET A 1 67.16 26.53 10.22
CA MET A 1 65.78 26.37 10.73
C MET A 1 64.98 25.67 9.65
N GLY A 2 64.28 24.55 9.81
CA GLY A 2 64.06 23.60 10.89
C GLY A 2 63.55 22.31 10.22
N LYS A 3 63.87 21.16 10.82
CA LYS A 3 63.76 19.82 10.23
C LYS A 3 62.32 19.29 10.17
N ARG A 4 62.13 18.34 9.25
CA ARG A 4 61.14 17.25 9.26
C ARG A 4 61.06 16.55 10.63
N ASP A 5 59.88 16.07 10.99
CA ASP A 5 59.76 14.84 11.78
C ASP A 5 58.51 14.02 11.42
N LYS A 6 58.75 12.73 11.15
CA LYS A 6 57.79 11.62 11.10
C LYS A 6 57.54 11.15 12.53
N LYS A 7 56.33 10.67 12.85
CA LYS A 7 56.17 9.62 13.88
C LYS A 7 55.20 8.53 13.46
N GLN A 8 55.62 7.31 13.76
CA GLN A 8 55.09 6.01 13.38
C GLN A 8 53.95 5.57 14.31
N ARG A 9 53.09 4.72 13.73
CA ARG A 9 52.16 3.81 14.38
C ARG A 9 52.87 2.88 15.39
N HIS A 10 52.22 2.65 16.52
CA HIS A 10 52.46 1.47 17.36
C HIS A 10 51.14 0.69 17.53
N GLN A 11 51.16 -0.58 17.13
CA GLN A 11 50.20 -1.60 17.55
C GLN A 11 50.53 -2.07 18.97
N GLN A 12 49.51 -2.50 19.74
CA GLN A 12 49.34 -3.88 20.25
C GLN A 12 48.13 -3.96 21.22
N ARG A 13 47.20 -4.90 20.94
CA ARG A 13 46.78 -6.09 21.76
C ARG A 13 46.00 -5.75 23.06
N SER A 14 44.94 -6.42 23.49
CA SER A 14 44.48 -7.81 23.34
C SER A 14 43.05 -7.94 23.94
N SER A 15 42.24 -8.81 23.35
CA SER A 15 40.97 -9.40 23.81
C SER A 15 41.06 -10.23 25.09
N HIS A 16 39.94 -10.40 25.83
CA HIS A 16 39.44 -11.61 26.58
C HIS A 16 38.10 -11.20 27.27
N ARG A 17 36.91 -11.74 26.93
CA ARG A 17 36.22 -13.02 27.27
C ARG A 17 35.20 -12.95 28.45
N GLY A 18 33.91 -13.20 28.12
CA GLY A 18 32.85 -13.90 28.92
C GLY A 18 32.28 -13.21 30.16
N ALA A 19 31.07 -13.44 30.68
CA ALA A 19 29.87 -14.20 30.29
C ALA A 19 28.76 -13.94 31.36
N ALA A 20 27.48 -13.97 30.95
CA ALA A 20 26.28 -14.45 31.65
C ALA A 20 25.73 -13.85 32.98
N SER A 21 24.44 -13.49 32.91
CA SER A 21 23.30 -13.85 33.80
C SER A 21 23.26 -13.36 35.25
N TYR A 22 22.20 -12.61 35.62
CA TYR A 22 21.25 -13.01 36.69
C TYR A 22 19.95 -12.20 36.62
N TYR A 23 18.82 -12.91 36.53
CA TYR A 23 17.47 -12.44 36.88
C TYR A 23 17.30 -12.63 38.40
N SER A 24 16.81 -11.61 39.11
CA SER A 24 16.11 -11.80 40.38
C SER A 24 14.93 -10.84 40.48
N VAL A 25 13.75 -11.41 40.59
CA VAL A 25 12.49 -10.77 40.94
C VAL A 25 12.47 -10.50 42.44
N GLN A 26 12.03 -9.33 42.87
CA GLN A 26 11.37 -9.14 44.18
C GLN A 26 10.29 -8.06 44.04
N HIS A 27 9.07 -8.45 44.41
CA HIS A 27 7.94 -7.59 44.77
C HIS A 27 8.31 -6.74 45.99
N ASP A 28 7.77 -5.54 46.08
CA ASP A 28 6.91 -5.17 47.22
C ASP A 28 5.99 -4.01 46.81
N ASP A 29 4.75 -4.11 47.31
CA ASP A 29 3.66 -3.15 47.22
C ASP A 29 4.00 -1.87 48.02
N ASP A 30 3.49 -0.72 47.57
CA ASP A 30 2.68 0.16 48.44
C ASP A 30 2.03 1.30 47.67
N TYR A 31 0.74 1.47 47.96
CA TYR A 31 -0.12 2.59 47.59
C TYR A 31 0.37 3.89 48.25
N GLU A 32 0.34 5.03 47.55
CA GLU A 32 -0.27 6.27 48.06
C GLU A 32 -0.68 7.20 46.89
N ASP A 33 -1.93 7.66 47.00
CA ASP A 33 -2.63 8.64 46.18
C ASP A 33 -2.29 10.04 46.72
N GLU A 34 -1.58 10.86 45.96
CA GLU A 34 -1.53 12.31 46.21
C GLU A 34 -1.80 13.10 44.93
N SER A 35 -2.99 13.68 44.90
CA SER A 35 -3.37 14.79 44.03
C SER A 35 -2.41 15.97 44.22
N SER A 36 -1.69 16.34 43.17
CA SER A 36 -1.03 17.64 43.08
C SER A 36 -1.47 18.39 41.83
N SER A 37 -2.22 19.46 42.07
CA SER A 37 -2.55 20.50 41.10
C SER A 37 -1.28 21.11 40.54
N PHE A 38 -1.03 20.93 39.24
CA PHE A 38 -0.01 21.69 38.52
C PHE A 38 -0.67 22.69 37.58
N GLN A 39 -0.45 23.97 37.90
CA GLN A 39 -0.80 25.13 37.11
C GLN A 39 0.01 25.15 35.81
N GLN A 40 -0.67 25.39 34.67
CA GLN A 40 -0.05 25.67 33.38
C GLN A 40 0.73 27.00 33.42
N PRO A 41 1.93 27.05 32.81
CA PRO A 41 2.40 28.24 32.13
C PRO A 41 2.06 28.14 30.63
N SER A 42 1.45 29.21 30.12
CA SER A 42 1.33 29.52 28.71
C SER A 42 2.72 29.73 28.09
N GLN A 43 3.08 28.92 27.09
CA GLN A 43 4.17 29.19 26.17
C GLN A 43 3.73 28.82 24.74
N ASP A 44 3.52 29.86 23.92
CA ASP A 44 3.64 29.76 22.47
C ASP A 44 5.00 29.12 22.16
N SER A 45 4.96 27.92 21.61
CA SER A 45 6.11 27.28 21.00
C SER A 45 5.63 26.67 19.69
N GLU A 46 6.02 27.32 18.59
CA GLU A 46 5.99 26.74 17.26
C GLU A 46 6.95 25.55 17.26
N GLU A 47 6.43 24.35 17.52
CA GLU A 47 7.19 23.11 17.33
C GLU A 47 7.25 22.80 15.83
N GLU A 48 8.34 23.25 15.20
CA GLU A 48 8.78 22.69 13.92
C GLU A 48 9.16 21.21 14.14
N GLN A 49 8.31 20.30 13.68
CA GLN A 49 8.65 18.88 13.59
C GLN A 49 9.66 18.70 12.45
N GLU A 50 10.90 18.38 12.79
CA GLU A 50 11.91 17.91 11.84
C GLU A 50 11.44 16.56 11.23
N GLU A 51 11.02 16.59 9.96
CA GLU A 51 10.72 15.38 9.19
C GLU A 51 12.04 14.66 8.81
N GLU A 52 12.12 13.36 9.06
CA GLU A 52 13.18 12.49 8.52
C GLU A 52 13.12 12.50 6.98
N GLU A 53 14.19 12.98 6.33
CA GLU A 53 14.31 12.91 4.88
C GLU A 53 14.37 11.45 4.40
N PRO A 54 13.59 11.05 3.38
CA PRO A 54 13.70 9.73 2.80
C PRO A 54 15.06 9.57 2.10
N GLU A 55 15.69 8.39 2.27
CA GLU A 55 16.94 8.02 1.60
C GLU A 55 16.81 8.23 0.08
N GLN A 56 17.73 9.02 -0.48
CA GLN A 56 17.82 9.33 -1.90
C GLN A 56 18.32 8.09 -2.67
N GLU A 57 17.41 7.40 -3.35
CA GLU A 57 17.80 6.57 -4.50
C GLU A 57 18.02 7.50 -5.69
N GLU A 58 19.27 7.60 -6.16
CA GLU A 58 19.63 8.37 -7.37
C GLU A 58 18.97 7.73 -8.59
N GLU A 59 17.85 8.28 -9.07
CA GLU A 59 17.32 7.98 -10.40
C GLU A 59 18.19 8.72 -11.44
N GLU A 60 18.80 7.97 -12.35
CA GLU A 60 19.51 8.49 -13.51
C GLU A 60 18.54 9.35 -14.37
N ASP A 61 18.93 10.59 -14.66
CA ASP A 61 18.18 11.54 -15.49
C ASP A 61 17.94 10.92 -16.89
N ASP A 62 16.69 10.54 -17.18
CA ASP A 62 16.26 10.14 -18.52
C ASP A 62 16.32 11.37 -19.46
N PRO A 63 17.16 11.33 -20.52
CA PRO A 63 17.37 12.47 -21.41
C PRO A 63 16.17 12.81 -22.31
N ASN A 64 15.03 12.09 -22.21
CA ASN A 64 13.84 12.39 -22.99
C ASN A 64 12.56 12.48 -22.11
N PRO A 65 12.15 13.69 -21.67
CA PRO A 65 11.01 13.82 -20.78
C PRO A 65 9.72 13.40 -21.47
N SER A 66 9.09 12.34 -20.98
CA SER A 66 7.75 11.95 -21.42
C SER A 66 6.78 13.11 -21.17
N THR A 67 6.04 13.47 -22.22
CA THR A 67 5.05 14.55 -22.21
C THR A 67 3.71 14.11 -21.62
N GLU A 68 3.56 12.81 -21.33
CA GLU A 68 2.36 12.25 -20.73
C GLU A 68 2.25 12.59 -19.24
N MET A 69 1.01 12.84 -18.79
CA MET A 69 0.77 13.10 -17.39
C MET A 69 0.93 11.79 -16.59
N PRO A 70 1.64 11.81 -15.45
CA PRO A 70 1.69 10.66 -14.58
C PRO A 70 0.29 10.34 -14.06
N SER A 71 -0.04 9.05 -13.98
CA SER A 71 -1.30 8.58 -13.40
C SER A 71 -1.45 9.05 -11.95
N LYS A 72 -2.67 9.42 -11.55
CA LYS A 72 -3.00 9.76 -10.15
C LYS A 72 -2.61 8.64 -9.17
N PHE A 73 -2.62 7.38 -9.63
CA PHE A 73 -2.25 6.21 -8.84
C PHE A 73 -0.74 6.12 -8.58
N ILE A 74 0.10 6.54 -9.53
CA ILE A 74 1.56 6.62 -9.33
C ILE A 74 1.86 7.69 -8.28
N LEU A 75 1.25 8.87 -8.43
CA LEU A 75 1.42 9.99 -7.51
C LEU A 75 0.98 9.60 -6.09
N TYR A 76 -0.16 8.90 -5.95
CA TYR A 76 -0.65 8.41 -4.67
C TYR A 76 0.32 7.42 -4.01
N GLN A 77 0.78 6.41 -4.75
CA GLN A 77 1.69 5.39 -4.23
C GLN A 77 2.99 6.02 -3.72
N GLN A 78 3.57 6.97 -4.47
CA GLN A 78 4.78 7.68 -4.07
C GLN A 78 4.58 8.57 -2.84
N SER A 79 3.41 9.20 -2.70
CA SER A 79 3.18 10.17 -1.63
C SER A 79 2.62 9.61 -0.33
N VAL A 80 1.88 8.51 -0.40
CA VAL A 80 1.08 7.99 0.74
C VAL A 80 1.58 6.63 1.23
N GLN A 81 2.08 5.76 0.37
CA GLN A 81 2.31 4.36 0.74
C GLN A 81 3.78 4.07 1.08
N SER A 82 4.00 3.18 2.05
CA SER A 82 5.33 2.68 2.44
C SER A 82 5.30 1.17 2.67
N PRO A 83 5.07 0.36 1.61
CA PRO A 83 4.74 -1.06 1.75
C PRO A 83 5.84 -1.89 2.43
N LYS A 84 7.13 -1.54 2.26
CA LYS A 84 8.24 -2.25 2.91
C LYS A 84 8.16 -2.11 4.45
N GLY A 85 7.89 -0.90 4.94
CA GLY A 85 7.72 -0.63 6.36
C GLY A 85 6.48 -1.33 6.93
N ASP A 86 5.36 -1.20 6.23
CA ASP A 86 4.09 -1.84 6.61
C ASP A 86 4.23 -3.36 6.70
N ILE A 87 4.83 -4.01 5.70
CA ILE A 87 5.09 -5.46 5.69
C ILE A 87 5.97 -5.87 6.88
N SER A 88 7.01 -5.09 7.18
CA SER A 88 7.88 -5.35 8.32
C SER A 88 7.09 -5.35 9.65
N TYR A 89 6.24 -4.34 9.87
CA TYR A 89 5.37 -4.28 11.05
C TYR A 89 4.36 -5.43 11.10
N LEU A 90 3.70 -5.73 9.97
CA LEU A 90 2.76 -6.85 9.86
C LEU A 90 3.41 -8.18 10.22
N GLN A 91 4.62 -8.45 9.71
CA GLN A 91 5.37 -9.65 10.05
C GLN A 91 5.78 -9.68 11.52
N LYS A 92 6.26 -8.56 12.06
CA LYS A 92 6.64 -8.43 13.46
C LYS A 92 5.47 -8.74 14.38
N PHE A 93 4.31 -8.11 14.16
CA PHE A 93 3.11 -8.35 14.97
C PHE A 93 2.61 -9.78 14.83
N PHE A 94 2.63 -10.35 13.62
CA PHE A 94 2.22 -11.74 13.42
C PHE A 94 3.11 -12.69 14.23
N LEU A 95 4.43 -12.53 14.16
CA LEU A 95 5.36 -13.37 14.90
C LEU A 95 5.27 -13.17 16.41
N MET A 96 4.97 -11.96 16.86
CA MET A 96 4.86 -11.63 18.28
C MET A 96 3.58 -12.19 18.92
N TYR A 97 2.44 -12.08 18.25
CA TYR A 97 1.13 -12.46 18.82
C TYR A 97 0.64 -13.85 18.40
N VAL A 98 1.03 -14.33 17.22
CA VAL A 98 0.66 -15.68 16.73
C VAL A 98 1.85 -16.62 16.85
N GLY A 99 3.00 -16.25 16.28
CA GLY A 99 4.23 -17.03 16.36
C GLY A 99 4.14 -18.43 15.73
N GLY A 100 5.19 -19.23 15.92
CA GLY A 100 5.24 -20.65 15.50
C GLY A 100 5.28 -20.94 13.99
N ARG A 101 5.02 -19.94 13.14
CA ARG A 101 5.09 -20.02 11.67
C ARG A 101 5.27 -18.64 11.06
N LEU A 102 5.67 -18.60 9.78
CA LEU A 102 5.65 -17.37 9.00
C LEU A 102 4.25 -17.13 8.38
N PRO A 103 3.81 -15.87 8.27
CA PRO A 103 2.61 -15.54 7.51
C PRO A 103 2.86 -15.69 6.01
N LEU A 104 1.93 -16.33 5.29
CA LEU A 104 2.00 -16.56 3.85
C LEU A 104 0.82 -15.93 3.09
N HIS A 105 -0.36 -15.86 3.72
CA HIS A 105 -1.59 -15.42 3.06
C HIS A 105 -2.04 -14.06 3.59
N LEU A 106 -1.89 -13.02 2.77
CA LEU A 106 -2.33 -11.64 3.07
C LEU A 106 -3.69 -11.35 2.42
N GLN A 107 -4.54 -10.62 3.11
CA GLN A 107 -5.67 -9.91 2.50
C GLN A 107 -5.56 -8.42 2.81
N GLU A 108 -5.66 -7.61 1.77
CA GLU A 108 -5.69 -6.16 1.82
C GLU A 108 -7.11 -5.70 1.49
N ASP A 109 -7.85 -5.26 2.51
CA ASP A 109 -9.17 -4.66 2.34
C ASP A 109 -8.99 -3.16 2.06
N PHE A 110 -9.82 -2.61 1.16
CA PHE A 110 -9.64 -1.26 0.60
C PHE A 110 -8.29 -1.08 -0.09
N CYS A 111 -7.88 -2.08 -0.90
CA CYS A 111 -6.52 -2.17 -1.41
C CYS A 111 -6.14 -1.11 -2.46
N GLY A 112 -7.10 -0.47 -3.13
CA GLY A 112 -6.86 0.45 -4.24
C GLY A 112 -5.97 -0.18 -5.31
N THR A 113 -4.73 0.30 -5.43
CA THR A 113 -3.72 -0.22 -6.37
C THR A 113 -3.04 -1.52 -5.91
N ALA A 114 -3.42 -2.04 -4.74
CA ALA A 114 -2.88 -3.24 -4.10
C ALA A 114 -1.35 -3.28 -4.05
N LEU A 115 -0.69 -2.13 -3.89
CA LEU A 115 0.78 -2.04 -3.91
C LEU A 115 1.37 -2.88 -2.78
N LEU A 116 0.80 -2.79 -1.57
CA LEU A 116 1.19 -3.59 -0.41
C LEU A 116 1.10 -5.08 -0.72
N SER A 117 -0.03 -5.52 -1.29
CA SER A 117 -0.19 -6.90 -1.75
C SER A 117 0.87 -7.30 -2.78
N THR A 118 1.19 -6.46 -3.76
CA THR A 118 2.22 -6.80 -4.76
C THR A 118 3.63 -6.88 -4.16
N GLU A 119 3.96 -6.00 -3.22
CA GLU A 119 5.25 -6.02 -2.52
C GLU A 119 5.35 -7.24 -1.59
N TRP A 120 4.25 -7.60 -0.94
CA TRP A 120 4.13 -8.84 -0.18
C TRP A 120 4.46 -10.06 -1.06
N LEU A 121 3.96 -10.10 -2.29
CA LEU A 121 4.23 -11.21 -3.20
C LEU A 121 5.68 -11.29 -3.69
N ARG A 122 6.37 -10.14 -3.86
CA ARG A 122 7.78 -10.10 -4.27
C ARG A 122 8.71 -10.71 -3.25
N SER A 123 8.36 -10.58 -1.97
CA SER A 123 9.24 -10.95 -0.87
C SER A 123 9.37 -12.47 -0.60
N ASP A 124 8.43 -13.31 -1.06
CA ASP A 124 8.53 -14.78 -0.94
C ASP A 124 7.63 -15.46 -1.99
N PRO A 125 8.14 -16.42 -2.79
CA PRO A 125 7.36 -17.08 -3.85
C PRO A 125 6.20 -17.93 -3.32
N ARG A 126 6.17 -18.26 -2.04
CA ARG A 126 5.06 -19.00 -1.40
C ARG A 126 3.92 -18.08 -0.97
N ARG A 127 4.14 -16.77 -0.95
CA ARG A 127 3.13 -15.79 -0.51
C ARG A 127 2.03 -15.68 -1.54
N THR A 128 0.81 -15.56 -1.03
CA THR A 128 -0.38 -15.21 -1.83
C THR A 128 -1.05 -13.98 -1.24
N ALA A 129 -1.80 -13.26 -2.07
CA ALA A 129 -2.51 -12.06 -1.67
C ALA A 129 -3.95 -12.05 -2.20
N VAL A 130 -4.84 -11.43 -1.43
CA VAL A 130 -6.20 -11.11 -1.82
C VAL A 130 -6.37 -9.59 -1.66
N GLY A 131 -6.81 -8.91 -2.71
CA GLY A 131 -7.19 -7.50 -2.62
C GLY A 131 -8.70 -7.35 -2.78
N LEU A 132 -9.34 -6.53 -1.97
CA LEU A 132 -10.76 -6.22 -2.09
C LEU A 132 -10.96 -4.69 -2.11
N ASP A 133 -11.55 -4.17 -3.18
CA ASP A 133 -11.82 -2.74 -3.32
C ASP A 133 -13.10 -2.44 -4.13
N LEU A 134 -13.66 -1.24 -3.92
CA LEU A 134 -14.77 -0.69 -4.71
C LEU A 134 -14.29 0.00 -6.00
N ASP A 135 -13.04 0.45 -6.05
CA ASP A 135 -12.47 1.17 -7.18
C ASP A 135 -11.95 0.20 -8.24
N LEU A 136 -12.80 -0.14 -9.20
CA LEU A 136 -12.43 -0.98 -10.34
C LEU A 136 -11.29 -0.37 -11.18
N GLU A 137 -11.20 0.96 -11.28
CA GLU A 137 -10.14 1.65 -12.03
C GLU A 137 -8.78 1.36 -11.38
N ALA A 138 -8.70 1.47 -10.05
CA ALA A 138 -7.48 1.19 -9.30
C ALA A 138 -7.05 -0.29 -9.38
N LEU A 139 -8.02 -1.21 -9.32
CA LEU A 139 -7.77 -2.65 -9.43
C LEU A 139 -7.26 -3.02 -10.83
N GLN A 140 -7.84 -2.45 -11.89
CA GLN A 140 -7.37 -2.65 -13.26
C GLN A 140 -5.97 -2.06 -13.46
N TRP A 141 -5.75 -0.86 -12.94
CA TRP A 141 -4.43 -0.21 -12.96
C TRP A 141 -3.36 -1.08 -12.26
N CYS A 142 -3.70 -1.73 -11.14
CA CYS A 142 -2.81 -2.68 -10.45
C CYS A 142 -2.38 -3.85 -11.35
N LEU A 143 -3.32 -4.48 -12.06
CA LEU A 143 -3.03 -5.58 -12.98
C LEU A 143 -2.02 -5.15 -14.04
N GLU A 144 -2.20 -3.97 -14.62
CA GLU A 144 -1.34 -3.47 -15.68
C GLU A 144 0.04 -2.99 -15.19
N ASN A 145 0.12 -2.41 -13.99
CA ASN A 145 1.30 -1.65 -13.56
C ASN A 145 2.08 -2.29 -12.41
N ASN A 146 1.40 -2.90 -11.45
CA ASN A 146 2.03 -3.43 -10.24
C ASN A 146 2.34 -4.93 -10.37
N ILE A 147 1.40 -5.72 -10.88
CA ILE A 147 1.57 -7.19 -10.96
C ILE A 147 2.65 -7.58 -11.97
N ASN A 148 2.77 -6.85 -13.08
CA ASN A 148 3.84 -7.06 -14.07
C ASN A 148 5.26 -6.98 -13.47
N LYS A 149 5.42 -6.26 -12.35
CA LYS A 149 6.70 -6.11 -11.64
C LYS A 149 6.95 -7.19 -10.57
N VAL A 150 6.02 -8.12 -10.34
CA VAL A 150 6.16 -9.19 -9.33
C VAL A 150 6.94 -10.39 -9.87
N GLY A 151 6.76 -10.71 -11.14
CA GLY A 151 7.32 -11.89 -11.81
C GLY A 151 6.27 -12.65 -12.61
N ALA A 152 6.71 -13.65 -13.39
CA ALA A 152 5.85 -14.39 -14.32
C ALA A 152 4.66 -15.11 -13.63
N ASP A 153 4.78 -15.42 -12.34
CA ASP A 153 3.76 -16.11 -11.56
C ASP A 153 2.83 -15.17 -10.76
N GLY A 154 3.05 -13.84 -10.82
CA GLY A 154 2.35 -12.86 -9.99
C GLY A 154 0.82 -12.96 -10.13
N TYR A 155 0.32 -13.08 -11.35
CA TYR A 155 -1.12 -13.23 -11.65
C TYR A 155 -1.75 -14.48 -11.05
N SER A 156 -0.97 -15.53 -10.78
CA SER A 156 -1.46 -16.77 -10.18
C SER A 156 -1.53 -16.73 -8.64
N ARG A 157 -0.82 -15.78 -8.01
CA ARG A 157 -0.68 -15.67 -6.55
C ARG A 157 -1.49 -14.53 -5.95
N ILE A 158 -2.12 -13.69 -6.77
CA ILE A 158 -3.00 -12.61 -6.34
C ILE A 158 -4.42 -12.81 -6.86
N SER A 159 -5.40 -12.47 -6.03
CA SER A 159 -6.81 -12.40 -6.44
C SER A 159 -7.37 -11.04 -6.05
N LEU A 160 -7.70 -10.22 -7.05
CA LEU A 160 -8.30 -8.90 -6.86
C LEU A 160 -9.81 -8.99 -7.04
N PHE A 161 -10.57 -8.55 -6.04
CA PHE A 161 -12.02 -8.57 -6.04
C PHE A 161 -12.56 -7.15 -6.06
N HIS A 162 -13.42 -6.87 -7.04
CA HIS A 162 -14.22 -5.66 -7.10
C HIS A 162 -15.51 -5.89 -6.32
N GLY A 163 -15.65 -5.22 -5.18
CA GLY A 163 -16.83 -5.36 -4.33
C GLY A 163 -16.74 -4.56 -3.03
N ASN A 164 -17.85 -4.58 -2.28
CA ASN A 164 -17.94 -3.89 -1.01
C ASN A 164 -17.46 -4.83 0.12
N VAL A 165 -16.56 -4.34 0.98
CA VAL A 165 -16.11 -5.06 2.20
C VAL A 165 -17.24 -5.45 3.16
N LEU A 166 -18.39 -4.78 3.07
CA LEU A 166 -19.59 -5.11 3.83
C LEU A 166 -20.37 -6.30 3.25
N ASN A 167 -20.12 -6.69 2.00
CA ASN A 167 -20.75 -7.82 1.32
C ASN A 167 -19.70 -8.58 0.46
N PRO A 168 -18.64 -9.14 1.07
CA PRO A 168 -17.51 -9.70 0.32
C PRO A 168 -17.88 -10.92 -0.54
N HIS A 169 -18.98 -11.59 -0.24
CA HIS A 169 -19.50 -12.72 -1.01
C HIS A 169 -20.11 -12.31 -2.36
N GLU A 170 -20.49 -11.04 -2.52
CA GLU A 170 -20.98 -10.48 -3.80
C GLU A 170 -19.83 -9.93 -4.66
N ALA A 171 -18.61 -9.89 -4.12
CA ALA A 171 -17.46 -9.33 -4.81
C ALA A 171 -17.06 -10.18 -6.02
N LYS A 172 -16.69 -9.51 -7.11
CA LYS A 172 -16.38 -10.16 -8.39
C LYS A 172 -14.88 -10.17 -8.61
N LEU A 173 -14.34 -11.34 -8.94
CA LEU A 173 -12.94 -11.45 -9.33
C LEU A 173 -12.69 -10.60 -10.58
N VAL A 174 -11.68 -9.74 -10.53
CA VAL A 174 -11.27 -8.91 -11.66
C VAL A 174 -10.43 -9.77 -12.60
N SER A 175 -10.96 -10.08 -13.78
CA SER A 175 -10.23 -10.82 -14.80
C SER A 175 -9.25 -9.90 -15.53
N PHE A 176 -7.99 -10.31 -15.63
CA PHE A 176 -7.07 -9.74 -16.60
C PHE A 176 -7.40 -10.30 -17.99
N LYS A 177 -7.62 -9.44 -18.98
CA LYS A 177 -7.77 -9.83 -20.39
C LYS A 177 -6.48 -9.48 -21.13
N PRO A 178 -5.57 -10.44 -21.37
CA PRO A 178 -4.29 -10.16 -22.02
C PRO A 178 -4.42 -9.67 -23.47
N GLN A 179 -5.58 -9.88 -24.11
CA GLN A 179 -5.75 -9.64 -25.54
C GLN A 179 -5.66 -8.16 -25.95
N GLU A 180 -5.92 -7.21 -25.04
CA GLU A 180 -5.82 -5.77 -25.34
C GLU A 180 -4.36 -5.28 -25.40
N LEU A 181 -3.44 -5.91 -24.67
CA LEU A 181 -2.01 -5.57 -24.70
C LEU A 181 -1.32 -6.02 -25.99
N ILE A 182 -1.72 -7.17 -26.55
CA ILE A 182 -1.16 -7.70 -27.81
C ILE A 182 -1.55 -6.81 -29.00
N ARG A 183 -2.73 -6.17 -28.93
CA ARG A 183 -3.22 -5.29 -30.00
C ARG A 183 -2.41 -4.00 -30.13
N ASN A 184 -1.91 -3.49 -29.01
CA ASN A 184 -1.08 -2.27 -29.00
C ASN A 184 0.36 -2.54 -29.45
N ILE A 185 0.90 -3.73 -29.17
CA ILE A 185 2.23 -4.14 -29.65
C ILE A 185 2.21 -4.39 -31.17
N GLN A 186 1.12 -4.94 -31.72
CA GLN A 186 0.99 -5.18 -33.16
C GLN A 186 0.79 -3.91 -34.01
N LEU A 187 0.48 -2.77 -33.40
CA LEU A 187 0.30 -1.49 -34.11
C LEU A 187 1.59 -0.67 -34.23
N GLU A 188 2.67 -1.05 -33.54
CA GLU A 188 3.96 -0.34 -33.60
C GLU A 188 4.98 -0.99 -34.56
N GLU A 189 4.76 -2.24 -34.98
CA GLU A 189 5.57 -2.90 -36.01
C GLU A 189 4.81 -3.02 -37.34
N SER A 190 4.78 -1.95 -38.15
CA SER A 190 4.88 -2.02 -39.64
C SER A 190 4.54 -0.70 -40.34
N ASP A 191 5.47 0.27 -40.30
CA ASP A 191 5.59 1.29 -41.34
C ASP A 191 6.90 1.08 -42.10
N TYR A 192 6.96 0.02 -42.91
CA TYR A 192 7.93 -0.12 -43.98
C TYR A 192 7.27 -0.76 -45.21
N ASN A 193 7.10 0.07 -46.24
CA ASN A 193 6.66 -0.29 -47.58
C ASN A 193 7.51 -1.40 -48.21
N SER A 194 6.86 -2.42 -48.77
CA SER A 194 7.22 -2.98 -50.07
C SER A 194 6.02 -3.67 -50.71
N GLU A 195 5.65 -3.21 -51.89
CA GLU A 195 4.73 -3.84 -52.83
C GLU A 195 5.23 -5.26 -53.21
N MET A 196 4.30 -6.21 -53.40
CA MET A 196 3.97 -6.80 -54.72
C MET A 196 3.32 -8.20 -54.62
N THR A 197 2.23 -8.35 -55.39
CA THR A 197 1.60 -9.56 -55.98
C THR A 197 0.75 -10.53 -55.17
N ALA A 198 -0.50 -10.61 -55.66
CA ALA A 198 -1.62 -11.46 -55.29
C ALA A 198 -1.39 -12.97 -55.42
N THR A 199 -2.08 -13.75 -54.57
CA THR A 199 -2.93 -14.88 -55.01
C THR A 199 -3.94 -15.21 -53.91
N GLU A 200 -5.25 -15.09 -54.18
CA GLU A 200 -6.29 -15.69 -53.33
C GLU A 200 -6.32 -17.21 -53.50
N PRO A 201 -6.81 -17.94 -52.48
CA PRO A 201 -8.00 -18.73 -52.76
C PRO A 201 -9.05 -18.66 -51.65
N ASN A 202 -10.28 -18.38 -52.07
CA ASN A 202 -11.54 -18.72 -51.39
C ASN A 202 -11.64 -20.23 -51.18
N ILE A 203 -11.95 -20.72 -49.96
CA ILE A 203 -12.90 -21.83 -49.68
C ILE A 203 -13.42 -21.76 -48.23
N ASN A 204 -14.75 -21.80 -48.12
CA ASN A 204 -15.64 -22.22 -47.03
C ASN A 204 -15.89 -21.35 -45.79
N GLU A 205 -17.05 -20.69 -45.86
CA GLU A 205 -18.03 -20.55 -44.78
C GLU A 205 -18.22 -21.89 -44.04
N GLY A 206 -17.63 -21.97 -42.85
CA GLY A 206 -17.96 -22.95 -41.83
C GLY A 206 -18.52 -22.21 -40.62
N SER A 207 -19.84 -22.13 -40.54
CA SER A 207 -20.58 -21.74 -39.33
C SER A 207 -20.14 -22.63 -38.16
N ILE A 208 -19.20 -22.16 -37.35
CA ILE A 208 -18.92 -22.74 -36.03
C ILE A 208 -19.64 -21.85 -35.01
N THR A 209 -20.76 -22.40 -34.57
CA THR A 209 -21.58 -21.99 -33.45
C THR A 209 -20.78 -21.36 -32.31
N LEU A 210 -21.14 -20.12 -32.00
CA LEU A 210 -20.93 -19.50 -30.69
C LEU A 210 -21.65 -20.35 -29.63
N SER A 211 -20.92 -21.29 -29.02
CA SER A 211 -21.27 -21.89 -27.74
C SER A 211 -20.21 -21.43 -26.74
N ASN A 212 -20.52 -20.37 -26.00
CA ASN A 212 -20.92 -20.47 -24.60
C ASN A 212 -19.92 -21.23 -23.72
N GLU A 213 -19.43 -20.48 -22.73
CA GLU A 213 -19.12 -20.99 -21.39
C GLU A 213 -17.90 -21.92 -21.28
N GLU A 214 -16.71 -21.36 -21.46
CA GLU A 214 -15.58 -21.82 -20.65
C GLU A 214 -15.48 -20.95 -19.41
N SER A 215 -16.24 -21.39 -18.40
CA SER A 215 -16.03 -21.09 -16.99
C SER A 215 -14.59 -21.47 -16.64
N VAL A 216 -13.67 -20.50 -16.72
CA VAL A 216 -12.32 -20.65 -16.22
C VAL A 216 -12.40 -20.73 -14.70
N LYS A 217 -12.48 -21.98 -14.20
CA LYS A 217 -12.22 -22.47 -12.84
C LYS A 217 -12.17 -21.39 -11.74
N ALA A 218 -13.34 -20.94 -11.31
CA ALA A 218 -13.52 -20.16 -10.09
C ALA A 218 -13.52 -21.02 -8.81
N ASP A 219 -12.73 -22.10 -8.77
CA ASP A 219 -12.65 -23.05 -7.65
C ASP A 219 -11.22 -23.19 -7.10
N ALA A 220 -10.36 -22.18 -7.31
CA ALA A 220 -9.18 -22.03 -6.48
C ALA A 220 -9.65 -21.63 -5.07
N LYS A 221 -9.81 -22.62 -4.19
CA LYS A 221 -10.15 -22.42 -2.78
C LYS A 221 -9.15 -21.44 -2.16
N ILE A 222 -9.57 -20.19 -1.97
CA ILE A 222 -8.71 -19.14 -1.43
C ILE A 222 -8.25 -19.53 -0.02
N SER A 223 -6.94 -19.68 0.19
CA SER A 223 -6.33 -20.10 1.46
C SER A 223 -6.65 -19.14 2.60
N ALA A 224 -7.13 -19.64 3.75
CA ALA A 224 -7.48 -18.82 4.92
C ALA A 224 -6.36 -17.83 5.30
N ARG A 225 -6.75 -16.65 5.82
CA ARG A 225 -5.88 -15.48 5.83
C ARG A 225 -5.04 -15.45 7.10
N ASP A 226 -3.74 -15.28 6.96
CA ASP A 226 -2.83 -15.15 8.09
C ASP A 226 -2.84 -13.72 8.61
N ILE A 227 -2.90 -12.77 7.69
CA ILE A 227 -2.94 -11.34 7.95
C ILE A 227 -4.06 -10.76 7.11
N ILE A 228 -4.92 -9.97 7.75
CA ILE A 228 -5.85 -9.06 7.05
C ILE A 228 -5.48 -7.65 7.47
N CYS A 229 -5.39 -6.71 6.53
CA CYS A 229 -5.12 -5.32 6.84
C CYS A 229 -6.08 -4.36 6.11
N ALA A 230 -6.37 -3.24 6.78
CA ALA A 230 -7.04 -2.09 6.20
C ALA A 230 -6.31 -0.83 6.64
N PHE A 231 -5.44 -0.31 5.77
CA PHE A 231 -4.57 0.83 6.04
C PHE A 231 -5.07 2.12 5.39
N ASN A 232 -4.35 3.21 5.67
CA ASN A 232 -4.65 4.57 5.24
C ASN A 232 -6.03 5.04 5.70
N TYR A 233 -6.39 4.65 6.93
CA TYR A 233 -7.61 5.03 7.64
C TYR A 233 -8.90 4.62 6.91
N SER A 234 -8.82 3.60 6.05
CA SER A 234 -9.92 3.22 5.17
C SER A 234 -11.20 2.81 5.91
N CYS A 235 -11.06 2.29 7.14
CA CYS A 235 -12.21 2.00 8.01
C CYS A 235 -13.06 3.24 8.35
N CYS A 236 -12.49 4.45 8.28
CA CYS A 236 -13.25 5.70 8.48
C CYS A 236 -14.28 5.94 7.36
N CYS A 237 -14.20 5.25 6.23
CA CYS A 237 -15.25 5.26 5.19
C CYS A 237 -16.53 4.53 5.63
N LEU A 238 -16.50 3.73 6.72
CA LEU A 238 -17.68 3.06 7.28
C LEU A 238 -18.38 3.97 8.29
N HIS A 239 -19.46 4.62 7.85
CA HIS A 239 -20.09 5.71 8.61
C HIS A 239 -21.00 5.22 9.74
N LYS A 240 -21.47 3.98 9.73
CA LYS A 240 -22.30 3.44 10.82
C LYS A 240 -21.53 2.45 11.69
N ARG A 241 -21.78 2.50 12.99
CA ARG A 241 -21.25 1.50 13.94
C ARG A 241 -21.62 0.06 13.55
N ALA A 242 -22.85 -0.13 13.06
CA ALA A 242 -23.32 -1.44 12.61
C ALA A 242 -22.54 -1.96 11.39
N GLU A 243 -22.14 -1.08 10.47
CA GLU A 243 -21.32 -1.44 9.30
C GLU A 243 -19.90 -1.84 9.73
N LEU A 244 -19.30 -1.10 10.66
CA LEU A 244 -17.98 -1.45 11.20
C LEU A 244 -17.98 -2.80 11.93
N VAL A 245 -19.02 -3.07 12.73
CA VAL A 245 -19.20 -4.37 13.39
C VAL A 245 -19.38 -5.49 12.38
N LEU A 246 -20.17 -5.27 11.32
CA LEU A 246 -20.36 -6.25 10.25
C LEU A 246 -19.04 -6.55 9.53
N TYR A 247 -18.27 -5.51 9.19
CA TYR A 247 -16.94 -5.65 8.60
C TYR A 247 -16.01 -6.49 9.49
N PHE A 248 -15.93 -6.21 10.79
CA PHE A 248 -15.10 -7.00 11.71
C PHE A 248 -15.54 -8.47 11.82
N LYS A 249 -16.84 -8.77 11.68
CA LYS A 249 -17.30 -10.17 11.60
C LYS A 249 -16.76 -10.86 10.36
N HIS A 250 -16.81 -10.21 9.19
CA HIS A 250 -16.25 -10.76 7.95
C HIS A 250 -14.74 -10.99 8.02
N VAL A 251 -13.99 -10.03 8.60
CA VAL A 251 -12.56 -10.19 8.88
C VAL A 251 -12.31 -11.42 9.75
N LEU A 252 -13.03 -11.55 10.87
CA LEU A 252 -12.89 -12.68 11.79
C LEU A 252 -13.23 -14.04 11.15
N GLU A 253 -14.22 -14.05 10.26
CA GLU A 253 -14.61 -15.23 9.48
C GLU A 253 -13.51 -15.66 8.51
N ALA A 254 -12.86 -14.71 7.83
CA ALA A 254 -11.81 -14.96 6.85
C ALA A 254 -10.44 -15.34 7.46
N LEU A 255 -10.17 -14.93 8.70
CA LEU A 255 -8.93 -15.24 9.41
C LEU A 255 -8.73 -16.76 9.61
N SER A 256 -7.47 -17.17 9.49
CA SER A 256 -7.02 -18.53 9.69
C SER A 256 -7.33 -19.04 11.08
N LYS A 257 -7.97 -20.21 11.16
CA LYS A 257 -8.22 -20.90 12.45
C LYS A 257 -6.94 -21.42 13.11
N LYS A 258 -5.81 -21.40 12.39
CA LYS A 258 -4.46 -21.68 12.93
C LYS A 258 -3.83 -20.45 13.61
N GLY A 259 -4.61 -19.38 13.82
CA GLY A 259 -4.15 -18.08 14.31
C GLY A 259 -3.83 -17.13 13.15
N GLY A 260 -4.27 -15.87 13.30
CA GLY A 260 -4.03 -14.79 12.34
C GLY A 260 -4.27 -13.44 13.00
N ILE A 261 -3.84 -12.37 12.35
CA ILE A 261 -4.01 -11.00 12.86
C ILE A 261 -4.82 -10.15 11.89
N PHE A 262 -5.60 -9.24 12.46
CA PHE A 262 -6.17 -8.12 11.72
C PHE A 262 -5.48 -6.83 12.19
N VAL A 263 -5.05 -6.00 11.24
CA VAL A 263 -4.36 -4.74 11.53
C VAL A 263 -5.05 -3.61 10.79
N MET A 264 -5.34 -2.53 11.50
CA MET A 264 -5.88 -1.30 10.93
C MET A 264 -5.25 -0.09 11.62
N ASP A 265 -5.11 0.99 10.89
CA ASP A 265 -4.79 2.31 11.44
C ASP A 265 -6.09 3.08 11.73
N LEU A 266 -6.02 3.98 12.72
CA LEU A 266 -7.15 4.79 13.13
C LEU A 266 -6.78 6.26 13.08
N TYR A 267 -7.64 7.04 12.45
CA TYR A 267 -7.56 8.49 12.39
C TYR A 267 -8.44 9.09 13.49
N GLY A 268 -7.92 10.05 14.25
CA GLY A 268 -8.58 10.60 15.42
C GLY A 268 -7.77 11.66 16.16
N GLY A 269 -8.22 12.02 17.37
CA GLY A 269 -7.61 13.08 18.17
C GLY A 269 -8.14 14.47 17.87
N THR A 270 -7.83 15.44 18.73
CA THR A 270 -8.37 16.81 18.67
C THR A 270 -7.96 17.56 17.40
N SER A 271 -6.73 17.34 16.90
CA SER A 271 -6.26 17.93 15.64
C SER A 271 -7.07 17.47 14.42
N SER A 272 -7.71 16.30 14.50
CA SER A 272 -8.58 15.77 13.44
C SER A 272 -9.93 16.49 13.35
N GLU A 273 -10.29 17.31 14.36
CA GLU A 273 -11.52 18.09 14.38
C GLU A 273 -11.36 19.52 13.82
N GLN A 274 -10.16 19.88 13.34
CA GLN A 274 -9.85 21.22 12.81
C GLN A 274 -9.69 21.21 11.29
N SER A 275 -9.51 22.36 10.64
CA SER A 275 -9.04 22.37 9.24
C SER A 275 -7.52 22.24 9.23
N LEU A 276 -6.96 21.37 8.39
CA LEU A 276 -5.51 21.17 8.29
C LEU A 276 -5.09 21.00 6.83
N ARG A 277 -3.93 21.54 6.48
CA ARG A 277 -3.33 21.37 5.16
C ARG A 277 -1.84 21.09 5.29
N LEU A 278 -1.43 19.89 4.87
CA LEU A 278 -0.05 19.42 4.91
C LEU A 278 0.49 19.30 3.48
N GLN A 279 1.73 19.68 3.26
CA GLN A 279 2.37 19.61 1.94
C GLN A 279 3.71 18.88 2.03
N ARG A 280 3.97 17.99 1.07
CA ARG A 280 5.26 17.31 0.91
C ARG A 280 5.77 17.50 -0.50
N ARG A 281 7.07 17.79 -0.65
CA ARG A 281 7.71 18.02 -1.96
C ARG A 281 8.45 16.75 -2.40
N PHE A 282 8.22 16.37 -3.65
CA PHE A 282 8.92 15.30 -4.36
C PHE A 282 9.68 15.91 -5.55
N PRO A 283 10.65 15.20 -6.15
CA PRO A 283 11.45 15.74 -7.26
C PRO A 283 10.61 16.29 -8.42
N ASN A 284 9.50 15.64 -8.75
CA ASN A 284 8.68 15.97 -9.92
C ASN A 284 7.31 16.61 -9.59
N PHE A 285 6.89 16.59 -8.33
CA PHE A 285 5.57 17.10 -7.93
C PHE A 285 5.50 17.51 -6.46
N THR A 286 4.46 18.28 -6.11
CA THR A 286 4.12 18.57 -4.71
C THR A 286 2.80 17.91 -4.37
N TYR A 287 2.82 17.10 -3.31
CA TYR A 287 1.66 16.49 -2.70
C TYR A 287 1.06 17.44 -1.67
N THR A 288 -0.27 17.50 -1.61
CA THR A 288 -0.99 18.22 -0.56
C THR A 288 -2.11 17.34 -0.03
N TRP A 289 -2.08 17.12 1.28
CA TRP A 289 -3.17 16.53 2.04
C TRP A 289 -3.99 17.65 2.69
N GLU A 290 -5.29 17.66 2.43
CA GLU A 290 -6.21 18.70 2.91
C GLU A 290 -7.36 18.07 3.71
N GLN A 291 -7.49 18.47 4.96
CA GLN A 291 -8.58 18.15 5.88
C GLN A 291 -9.50 19.36 6.00
N ALA A 292 -10.75 19.17 5.60
CA ALA A 292 -11.79 20.17 5.79
C ALA A 292 -12.21 20.25 7.28
N GLU A 293 -12.93 21.32 7.61
CA GLU A 293 -13.52 21.47 8.93
C GLU A 293 -14.46 20.30 9.28
N PHE A 294 -14.43 19.91 10.55
CA PHE A 294 -15.19 18.78 11.05
C PHE A 294 -16.68 19.10 11.24
N ASN A 295 -17.55 18.29 10.66
CA ASN A 295 -18.99 18.38 10.88
C ASN A 295 -19.37 17.63 12.16
N ILE A 296 -19.64 18.37 13.24
CA ILE A 296 -20.01 17.80 14.55
C ILE A 296 -21.34 17.04 14.55
N ILE A 297 -22.28 17.42 13.67
CA ILE A 297 -23.61 16.79 13.59
C ILE A 297 -23.49 15.42 12.91
N GLU A 298 -22.80 15.36 11.78
CA GLU A 298 -22.60 14.12 11.03
C GLU A 298 -21.45 13.27 11.56
N ARG A 299 -20.60 13.85 12.41
CA ARG A 299 -19.33 13.28 12.87
C ARG A 299 -18.43 12.88 11.69
N LYS A 300 -18.28 13.78 10.71
CA LYS A 300 -17.49 13.54 9.49
C LYS A 300 -16.55 14.68 9.16
N THR A 301 -15.43 14.35 8.54
CA THR A 301 -14.55 15.30 7.85
C THR A 301 -14.34 14.86 6.39
N ARG A 302 -14.01 15.82 5.52
CA ARG A 302 -13.62 15.54 4.14
C ARG A 302 -12.10 15.66 4.03
N ILE A 303 -11.48 14.60 3.56
CA ILE A 303 -10.06 14.58 3.22
C ILE A 303 -9.92 14.67 1.71
N SER A 304 -9.00 15.49 1.21
CA SER A 304 -8.72 15.64 -0.22
C SER A 304 -7.23 15.64 -0.49
N LEU A 305 -6.83 14.92 -1.54
CA LEU A 305 -5.45 14.84 -1.99
C LEU A 305 -5.31 15.64 -3.28
N HIS A 306 -4.26 16.45 -3.33
CA HIS A 306 -3.96 17.31 -4.48
C HIS A 306 -2.52 17.11 -4.89
N PHE A 307 -2.27 17.18 -6.20
CA PHE A 307 -0.94 17.09 -6.76
C PHE A 307 -0.66 18.30 -7.65
N HIS A 308 0.49 18.93 -7.45
CA HIS A 308 1.00 19.98 -8.32
C HIS A 308 2.20 19.45 -9.08
N LEU A 309 2.04 19.23 -10.38
CA LEU A 309 3.09 18.76 -11.27
C LEU A 309 3.94 19.94 -11.71
N GLN A 310 5.22 19.95 -11.32
CA GLN A 310 6.10 21.11 -11.50
C GLN A 310 6.50 21.30 -12.97
N LYS A 311 6.89 20.22 -13.65
CA LYS A 311 7.30 20.25 -15.06
C LYS A 311 6.16 20.70 -15.98
N GLN A 312 4.96 20.18 -15.77
CA GLN A 312 3.77 20.49 -16.57
C GLN A 312 3.00 21.73 -16.09
N GLN A 313 3.43 22.37 -14.99
CA GLN A 313 2.73 23.50 -14.36
C GLN A 313 1.24 23.27 -14.13
N LYS A 314 0.85 22.02 -13.87
CA LYS A 314 -0.55 21.60 -13.73
C LYS A 314 -0.89 21.25 -12.28
N LYS A 315 -2.15 21.44 -11.90
CA LYS A 315 -2.68 21.04 -10.59
C LYS A 315 -3.81 20.03 -10.78
N LEU A 316 -3.63 18.84 -10.23
CA LEU A 316 -4.68 17.84 -10.04
C LEU A 316 -5.30 18.10 -8.67
N ARG A 317 -6.44 18.79 -8.64
CA ARG A 317 -7.16 19.09 -7.40
C ARG A 317 -8.17 17.99 -7.13
N HIS A 318 -8.35 17.60 -5.86
CA HIS A 318 -9.29 16.54 -5.48
C HIS A 318 -9.03 15.25 -6.29
N ALA A 319 -7.75 14.93 -6.51
CA ALA A 319 -7.37 13.72 -7.23
C ALA A 319 -7.91 12.47 -6.51
N PHE A 320 -7.98 12.55 -5.18
CA PHE A 320 -8.73 11.66 -4.32
C PHE A 320 -9.49 12.49 -3.30
N SER A 321 -10.71 12.08 -2.97
CA SER A 321 -11.52 12.70 -1.93
C SER A 321 -12.25 11.64 -1.13
N TYR A 322 -12.17 11.75 0.19
CA TYR A 322 -12.77 10.82 1.12
C TYR A 322 -13.70 11.55 2.08
N SER A 323 -14.80 10.92 2.43
CA SER A 323 -15.64 11.32 3.56
C SER A 323 -15.36 10.35 4.71
N TRP A 324 -14.63 10.83 5.71
CA TRP A 324 -14.21 10.02 6.84
C TRP A 324 -15.06 10.33 8.07
N ARG A 325 -15.45 9.28 8.77
CA ARG A 325 -16.04 9.36 10.10
C ARG A 325 -14.96 9.46 11.16
N LEU A 326 -15.20 10.33 12.14
CA LEU A 326 -14.39 10.54 13.35
C LEU A 326 -15.13 10.13 14.63
#